data_AF-A0A0F8WBW1-F1
#
_entry.id   AF-A0A0F8WBW1-F1
#
_cell.length_a   1.000
_cell.length_b   1.000
_cell.length_c   1.000
_cell.angle_alpha   90.00
_cell.angle_beta   90.00
_cell.angle_gamma   90.00
#
_symmetry.space_group_name_H-M   'P 1'
#
loop_
_entity.id
_entity.type
_entity.pdbx_description
1 polymer ?
#
loop_
_entity_poly.entity_id
_entity_poly.type
_entity_poly.pdbx_seq_one_letter_code
_entity_poly.pdbx_strand_id
1 'polypeptide(L)'
;AEVAIDLGSGDEVVRKAKAYKLHGDLDPKGRMAKVLFSLRDPLNLDNDDNGNGNYGKFLLGSFVAVRIDAGRIVGAFSIPRAAMRDNGTVWILGSGNTLDIREVEVAWLRKDDILVTGGLSAGERLITSPLQSPLPGMALMPEGQVDQKPPSSGEQAK
;
A
#
# COMPACT_ATOMS: atom_id res chain seq x y z
N ALA A 1 -8.46 1.97 -17.71
CA ALA A 1 -7.12 2.56 -17.54
C ALA A 1 -7.17 4.00 -17.98
N GLU A 2 -6.29 4.82 -17.44
CA GLU A 2 -6.13 6.21 -17.81
C GLU A 2 -4.71 6.40 -18.33
N VAL A 3 -4.58 7.13 -19.43
CA VAL A 3 -3.30 7.52 -20.03
C VAL A 3 -3.13 9.00 -19.73
N ALA A 4 -1.97 9.36 -19.23
CA ALA A 4 -1.68 10.69 -18.78
C ALA A 4 -0.34 11.17 -19.37
N ILE A 5 -0.31 12.41 -19.82
CA ILE A 5 0.88 13.05 -20.37
C ILE A 5 1.17 14.34 -19.62
N ASP A 6 2.43 14.50 -19.21
CA ASP A 6 2.94 15.73 -18.61
C ASP A 6 3.26 16.73 -19.72
N LEU A 7 2.71 17.94 -19.62
CA LEU A 7 2.94 19.03 -20.57
C LEU A 7 4.19 19.87 -20.25
N GLY A 8 4.94 19.51 -19.20
CA GLY A 8 6.17 20.18 -18.78
C GLY A 8 5.96 21.41 -17.88
N SER A 9 4.73 21.90 -17.75
CA SER A 9 4.33 22.97 -16.81
C SER A 9 3.92 22.46 -15.43
N GLY A 10 3.91 21.13 -15.23
CA GLY A 10 3.27 20.48 -14.08
C GLY A 10 1.78 20.18 -14.29
N ASP A 11 1.21 20.64 -15.42
CA ASP A 11 -0.12 20.25 -15.85
C ASP A 11 -0.08 18.89 -16.55
N GLU A 12 -1.00 18.00 -16.15
CA GLU A 12 -1.14 16.68 -16.75
C GLU A 12 -2.48 16.58 -17.48
N VAL A 13 -2.46 16.10 -18.72
CA VAL A 13 -3.69 15.77 -19.44
C VAL A 13 -3.96 14.29 -19.32
N VAL A 14 -5.10 13.95 -18.72
CA VAL A 14 -5.54 12.57 -18.49
C VAL A 14 -6.67 12.21 -19.45
N ARG A 15 -6.54 11.08 -20.15
CA ARG A 15 -7.57 10.55 -21.05
C ARG A 15 -7.81 9.06 -20.84
N LYS A 16 -9.05 8.63 -21.10
CA LYS A 16 -9.43 7.22 -20.97
C LYS A 16 -8.77 6.38 -22.06
N ALA A 17 -8.15 5.28 -21.65
CA ALA A 17 -7.57 4.28 -22.54
C ALA A 17 -8.13 2.88 -22.24
N LYS A 18 -8.15 2.03 -23.26
CA LYS A 18 -8.56 0.63 -23.14
C LYS A 18 -7.34 -0.27 -23.31
N ALA A 19 -7.21 -1.29 -22.46
CA ALA A 19 -6.24 -2.34 -22.69
C ALA A 19 -6.65 -3.10 -23.95
N TYR A 20 -5.78 -3.16 -24.95
CA TYR A 20 -6.05 -3.80 -26.24
C TYR A 20 -5.50 -5.22 -26.28
N LYS A 21 -4.22 -5.40 -25.89
CA LYS A 21 -3.56 -6.70 -25.98
C LYS A 21 -2.40 -6.83 -24.99
N LEU A 22 -2.32 -7.97 -24.32
CA LEU A 22 -1.10 -8.43 -23.65
C LEU A 22 -0.25 -9.18 -24.68
N HIS A 23 1.01 -8.78 -24.83
CA HIS A 23 1.96 -9.51 -25.65
C HIS A 23 2.32 -10.84 -24.97
N GLY A 24 2.47 -11.89 -25.79
CA GLY A 24 2.76 -13.25 -25.32
C GLY A 24 4.24 -13.48 -24.96
N ASP A 25 5.06 -12.43 -25.01
CA ASP A 25 6.47 -12.45 -24.71
C ASP A 25 6.82 -11.50 -23.55
N LEU A 26 7.92 -11.82 -22.87
CA LEU A 26 8.56 -10.94 -21.90
C LEU A 26 9.78 -10.31 -22.55
N ASP A 27 10.08 -9.06 -22.20
CA ASP A 27 11.33 -8.44 -22.61
C ASP A 27 12.54 -9.26 -22.07
N PRO A 28 13.52 -9.64 -22.91
CA PRO A 28 14.59 -10.55 -22.52
C PRO A 28 15.54 -9.98 -21.45
N LYS A 29 15.62 -8.65 -21.30
CA LYS A 29 16.46 -8.02 -20.27
C LYS A 29 15.68 -7.85 -18.97
N GLY A 30 14.51 -7.24 -19.04
CA GLY A 30 13.75 -6.84 -17.85
C GLY A 30 12.79 -7.89 -17.31
N ARG A 31 12.48 -8.94 -18.09
CA ARG A 31 11.38 -9.89 -17.84
C ARG A 31 10.03 -9.18 -17.62
N MET A 32 9.85 -8.02 -18.25
CA MET A 32 8.61 -7.25 -18.19
C MET A 32 7.66 -7.67 -19.30
N ALA A 33 6.40 -7.86 -18.95
CA ALA A 33 5.34 -8.07 -19.93
C ALA A 33 4.98 -6.75 -20.62
N LYS A 34 4.63 -6.82 -21.90
CA LYS A 34 4.23 -5.64 -22.69
C LYS A 34 2.72 -5.64 -22.88
N VAL A 35 2.06 -4.54 -22.51
CA VAL A 35 0.62 -4.36 -22.71
C VAL A 35 0.41 -3.19 -23.67
N LEU A 36 -0.37 -3.43 -24.72
CA LEU A 36 -0.76 -2.40 -25.68
C LEU A 36 -2.09 -1.78 -25.23
N PHE A 37 -2.13 -0.45 -25.17
CA PHE A 37 -3.33 0.32 -24.86
C PHE A 37 -3.79 1.09 -26.09
N SER A 38 -5.11 1.16 -26.31
CA SER A 38 -5.71 1.99 -27.34
C SER A 38 -6.30 3.26 -26.73
N LEU A 39 -5.90 4.41 -27.27
CA LEU A 39 -6.49 5.71 -27.00
C LEU A 39 -7.31 6.13 -28.23
N ARG A 40 -8.56 6.55 -28.02
CA ARG A 40 -9.41 7.04 -29.11
C ARG A 40 -9.03 8.48 -29.43
N ASP A 41 -8.91 8.80 -30.71
CA ASP A 41 -8.58 10.13 -31.21
C ASP A 41 -7.37 10.75 -30.46
N PRO A 42 -6.16 10.16 -30.56
CA PRO A 42 -5.01 10.62 -29.79
C PRO A 42 -4.61 12.06 -30.13
N LEU A 43 -4.88 12.51 -31.35
CA LEU A 43 -4.57 13.87 -31.82
C LEU A 43 -5.67 14.89 -31.47
N ASN A 44 -6.73 14.46 -30.79
CA ASN A 44 -7.86 15.29 -30.36
C ASN A 44 -8.49 16.09 -31.52
N LEU A 45 -8.59 15.48 -32.72
CA LEU A 45 -9.09 16.13 -33.92
C LEU A 45 -10.59 16.38 -33.87
N ASP A 46 -11.33 15.55 -33.13
CA ASP A 46 -12.79 15.67 -33.03
C ASP A 46 -13.23 16.87 -32.16
N ASN A 47 -12.31 17.49 -31.40
CA ASN A 47 -12.59 18.60 -30.48
C ASN A 47 -11.75 19.86 -30.77
N ASP A 48 -11.10 19.95 -31.93
CA ASP A 48 -10.21 21.08 -32.31
C ASP A 48 -11.00 22.35 -32.76
N ASP A 49 -12.25 22.52 -32.30
CA ASP A 49 -13.15 23.61 -32.71
C ASP A 49 -12.87 24.96 -32.03
N ASN A 50 -12.01 25.01 -31.00
CA ASN A 50 -11.86 26.19 -30.14
C ASN A 50 -10.43 26.79 -30.05
N GLY A 51 -9.60 26.63 -31.09
CA GLY A 51 -8.35 27.42 -31.23
C GLY A 51 -7.29 27.23 -30.14
N ASN A 52 -7.47 26.28 -29.21
CA ASN A 52 -6.56 25.98 -28.12
C ASN A 52 -5.61 24.85 -28.54
N GLY A 53 -4.83 25.14 -29.59
CA GLY A 53 -4.33 24.20 -30.61
C GLY A 53 -3.39 23.06 -30.22
N ASN A 54 -3.17 22.73 -28.94
CA ASN A 54 -2.35 21.57 -28.55
C ASN A 54 -2.80 20.88 -27.24
N TYR A 55 -3.90 21.32 -26.61
CA TYR A 55 -4.32 20.75 -25.34
C TYR A 55 -4.87 19.32 -25.55
N GLY A 56 -4.23 18.35 -24.90
CA GLY A 56 -4.66 16.94 -24.90
C GLY A 56 -4.34 16.11 -26.14
N LYS A 57 -3.38 16.57 -26.96
CA LYS A 57 -2.82 15.78 -28.07
C LYS A 57 -1.72 14.83 -27.55
N PHE A 58 -1.81 13.57 -27.96
CA PHE A 58 -0.85 12.52 -27.67
C PHE A 58 -0.08 12.23 -28.95
N LEU A 59 1.11 12.84 -29.08
CA LEU A 59 1.95 12.70 -30.26
C LEU A 59 2.67 11.34 -30.27
N LEU A 60 3.02 10.88 -31.47
CA LEU A 60 3.88 9.71 -31.61
C LEU A 60 5.26 10.02 -31.02
N GLY A 61 5.80 9.07 -30.25
CA GLY A 61 7.07 9.23 -29.54
C GLY A 61 6.96 9.95 -28.19
N SER A 62 5.77 10.44 -27.81
CA SER A 62 5.56 10.98 -26.45
C SER A 62 5.67 9.88 -25.39
N PHE A 63 6.31 10.23 -24.27
CA PHE A 63 6.28 9.42 -23.06
C PHE A 63 5.00 9.70 -22.27
N VAL A 64 4.31 8.64 -21.87
CA VAL A 64 3.03 8.74 -21.16
C VAL A 64 3.05 7.83 -19.93
N ALA A 65 2.31 8.21 -18.90
CA ALA A 65 2.02 7.36 -17.75
C ALA A 65 0.68 6.66 -17.98
N VAL A 66 0.62 5.35 -17.73
CA VAL A 66 -0.65 4.60 -17.74
C VAL A 66 -1.00 4.25 -16.30
N ARG A 67 -2.15 4.75 -15.83
CA ARG A 67 -2.77 4.39 -14.55
C ARG A 67 -3.77 3.27 -14.80
N ILE A 68 -3.53 2.13 -14.16
CA ILE A 68 -4.38 0.95 -14.25
C ILE A 68 -5.04 0.77 -12.89
N ASP A 69 -6.36 0.74 -12.88
CA ASP A 69 -7.12 0.37 -11.68
C ASP A 69 -6.95 -1.13 -11.43
N ALA A 70 -6.37 -1.48 -10.28
CA ALA A 70 -6.15 -2.85 -9.85
C ALA A 70 -7.36 -3.45 -9.10
N GLY A 71 -8.46 -2.72 -9.04
CA GLY A 71 -9.65 -3.08 -8.29
C GLY A 71 -9.53 -2.74 -6.80
N ARG A 72 -10.56 -3.15 -6.06
CA ARG A 72 -10.65 -2.93 -4.61
C ARG A 72 -10.51 -4.24 -3.86
N ILE A 73 -9.63 -4.26 -2.87
CA ILE A 73 -9.57 -5.35 -1.89
C ILE A 73 -10.50 -4.98 -0.73
N VAL A 74 -11.51 -5.81 -0.48
CA VAL A 74 -12.50 -5.61 0.59
C VAL A 74 -12.09 -6.44 1.79
N GLY A 75 -12.30 -5.92 3.00
CA GLY A 75 -12.00 -6.64 4.25
C GLY A 75 -10.50 -6.76 4.56
N ALA A 76 -9.67 -5.89 3.99
CA ALA A 76 -8.24 -5.86 4.29
C ALA A 76 -7.90 -4.83 5.39
N PHE A 77 -6.95 -5.20 6.24
CA PHE A 77 -6.25 -4.30 7.14
C PHE A 77 -4.97 -3.79 6.46
N SER A 78 -4.74 -2.48 6.51
CA SER A 78 -3.45 -1.91 6.12
C SER A 78 -2.54 -1.85 7.34
N ILE A 79 -1.42 -2.56 7.29
CA ILE A 79 -0.42 -2.58 8.37
C ILE A 79 0.89 -1.96 7.89
N PRO A 80 1.65 -1.27 8.77
CA PRO A 80 2.97 -0.77 8.42
C PRO A 80 3.90 -1.92 8.02
N ARG A 81 4.74 -1.71 7.01
CA ARG A 81 5.68 -2.73 6.56
C ARG A 81 6.64 -3.20 7.67
N ALA A 82 6.96 -2.33 8.62
CA ALA A 82 7.80 -2.63 9.78
C ALA A 82 7.18 -3.63 10.78
N ALA A 83 5.87 -3.82 10.75
CA ALA A 83 5.18 -4.78 11.61
C ALA A 83 5.22 -6.22 11.08
N MET A 84 5.50 -6.38 9.79
CA MET A 84 5.66 -7.68 9.17
C MET A 84 7.03 -8.27 9.54
N ARG A 85 7.01 -9.54 9.93
CA ARG A 85 8.18 -10.30 10.34
C ARG A 85 8.48 -11.39 9.33
N ASP A 86 9.57 -12.11 9.58
CA ASP A 86 9.95 -13.23 8.75
C ASP A 86 8.83 -14.28 8.68
N ASN A 87 8.82 -15.02 7.58
CA ASN A 87 7.86 -16.09 7.31
C ASN A 87 6.39 -15.65 7.31
N GLY A 88 6.10 -14.39 6.98
CA GLY A 88 4.71 -13.94 6.84
C GLY A 88 3.98 -13.77 8.17
N THR A 89 4.72 -13.54 9.25
CA THR A 89 4.14 -13.42 10.59
C THR A 89 4.05 -11.98 11.06
N VAL A 90 3.12 -11.73 11.97
CA VAL A 90 2.97 -10.47 12.70
C VAL A 90 2.90 -10.75 14.19
N TRP A 91 3.17 -9.72 14.98
CA TRP A 91 3.12 -9.79 16.43
C TRP A 91 1.93 -8.97 16.94
N ILE A 92 1.07 -9.63 17.70
CA ILE A 92 -0.12 -9.04 18.30
C ILE A 92 0.05 -9.03 19.81
N LEU A 93 -0.36 -7.93 20.44
CA LEU A 93 -0.46 -7.85 21.87
C LEU A 93 -1.79 -8.46 22.30
N GLY A 94 -1.73 -9.73 22.72
CA GLY A 94 -2.86 -10.52 23.17
C GLY A 94 -3.40 -10.09 24.54
N SER A 95 -4.40 -10.84 25.01
CA SER A 95 -4.98 -10.64 26.34
C SER A 95 -3.92 -10.81 27.45
N GLY A 96 -3.98 -9.98 28.48
CA GLY A 96 -2.98 -9.99 29.55
C GLY A 96 -1.63 -9.37 29.17
N ASN A 97 -1.60 -8.55 28.10
CA ASN A 97 -0.38 -7.92 27.59
C ASN A 97 0.72 -8.95 27.23
N THR A 98 0.35 -10.03 26.55
CA THR A 98 1.27 -11.09 26.13
C THR A 98 1.53 -11.04 24.62
N LEU A 99 2.72 -11.46 24.20
CA LEU A 99 3.08 -11.57 22.79
C LEU A 99 2.38 -12.78 22.14
N ASP A 100 1.53 -12.52 21.15
CA ASP A 100 0.93 -13.52 20.27
C ASP A 100 1.58 -13.40 18.87
N ILE A 101 2.15 -14.50 18.37
CA ILE A 101 2.81 -14.55 17.06
C ILE A 101 1.89 -15.28 16.10
N ARG A 102 1.49 -14.62 15.01
CA ARG A 102 0.46 -15.13 14.11
C ARG A 102 0.86 -14.97 12.65
N GLU A 103 0.58 -15.97 11.85
CA GLU A 103 0.69 -15.90 10.39
C GLU A 103 -0.46 -15.09 9.81
N VAL A 104 -0.18 -14.32 8.75
CA VAL A 104 -1.17 -13.48 8.07
C VAL A 104 -1.26 -13.78 6.59
N GLU A 105 -2.47 -13.63 6.06
CA GLU A 105 -2.70 -13.73 4.63
C GLU A 105 -2.46 -12.36 3.97
N VAL A 106 -1.39 -12.27 3.19
CA VAL A 106 -0.99 -11.04 2.50
C VAL A 106 -1.65 -10.96 1.13
N ALA A 107 -2.46 -9.92 0.92
CA ALA A 107 -3.08 -9.65 -0.37
C ALA A 107 -2.21 -8.75 -1.26
N TRP A 108 -1.49 -7.78 -0.66
CA TRP A 108 -0.63 -6.86 -1.43
C TRP A 108 0.49 -6.27 -0.58
N LEU A 109 1.72 -6.36 -1.07
CA LEU A 109 2.89 -5.62 -0.56
C LEU A 109 3.06 -4.28 -1.30
N ARG A 110 2.88 -3.16 -0.60
CA ARG A 110 3.20 -1.83 -1.13
C ARG A 110 4.52 -1.33 -0.54
N LYS A 111 4.97 -0.15 -1.00
CA LYS A 111 6.26 0.41 -0.57
C LYS A 111 6.31 0.63 0.94
N ASP A 112 5.26 1.26 1.49
CA ASP A 112 5.25 1.73 2.87
C ASP A 112 4.36 0.85 3.79
N ASP A 113 3.35 0.19 3.23
CA ASP A 113 2.40 -0.64 3.97
C ASP A 113 2.08 -1.96 3.25
N ILE A 114 1.37 -2.84 3.97
CA ILE A 114 0.98 -4.17 3.51
C ILE A 114 -0.52 -4.33 3.75
N LEU A 115 -1.23 -4.84 2.74
CA LEU A 115 -2.63 -5.20 2.84
C LEU A 115 -2.75 -6.67 3.25
N VAL A 116 -3.38 -6.90 4.40
CA VAL A 116 -3.62 -8.22 5.00
C VAL A 116 -5.11 -8.51 5.02
N THR A 117 -5.53 -9.66 4.50
CA THR A 117 -6.94 -10.08 4.41
C THR A 117 -7.33 -11.16 5.42
N GLY A 118 -6.36 -11.80 6.07
CA GLY A 118 -6.59 -12.89 7.00
C GLY A 118 -5.55 -12.92 8.11
N GLY A 119 -5.91 -13.52 9.25
CA GLY A 119 -5.06 -13.61 10.45
C GLY A 119 -5.20 -12.41 11.41
N LEU A 120 -5.88 -11.33 11.02
CA LEU A 120 -6.10 -10.16 11.88
C LEU A 120 -7.59 -9.93 12.14
N SER A 121 -7.89 -9.41 13.33
CA SER A 121 -9.22 -8.98 13.75
C SER A 121 -9.23 -7.50 14.14
N ALA A 122 -10.37 -6.85 13.93
CA ALA A 122 -10.54 -5.45 14.31
C ALA A 122 -10.39 -5.27 15.83
N GLY A 123 -9.66 -4.23 16.24
CA GLY A 123 -9.40 -3.92 17.66
C GLY A 123 -8.17 -4.62 18.25
N GLU A 124 -7.50 -5.51 17.51
CA GLU A 124 -6.23 -6.07 17.94
C GLU A 124 -5.11 -5.03 17.91
N ARG A 125 -4.15 -5.16 18.84
CA ARG A 125 -3.02 -4.25 18.97
C ARG A 125 -1.78 -4.85 18.30
N LEU A 126 -1.34 -4.23 17.21
CA LEU A 126 -0.18 -4.66 16.42
C LEU A 126 1.12 -4.12 17.01
N ILE A 127 2.13 -4.99 17.15
CA ILE A 127 3.46 -4.61 17.68
C ILE A 127 4.38 -4.25 16.51
N THR A 128 4.74 -2.97 16.43
CA THR A 128 5.62 -2.42 15.38
C THR A 128 7.09 -2.33 15.81
N SER A 129 7.36 -2.30 17.12
CA SER A 129 8.70 -2.17 17.67
C SER A 129 9.52 -3.48 17.52
N PRO A 130 10.85 -3.40 17.32
CA PRO A 130 11.70 -4.58 17.32
C PRO A 130 11.81 -5.16 18.73
N LEU A 131 11.81 -6.48 18.85
CA LEU A 131 12.07 -7.22 20.09
C LEU A 131 13.32 -8.08 19.89
N GLN A 132 14.26 -8.07 20.85
CA GLN A 132 15.54 -8.80 20.71
C GLN A 132 15.39 -10.32 20.82
N SER A 133 14.40 -10.81 21.58
CA SER A 133 14.14 -12.25 21.76
C SER A 133 12.65 -12.50 21.98
N PRO A 134 11.83 -12.36 20.92
CA PRO A 134 10.39 -12.56 21.00
C PRO A 134 10.08 -14.04 21.22
N LEU A 135 9.51 -14.37 22.39
CA LEU A 135 8.96 -15.69 22.68
C LEU A 135 7.43 -15.59 22.81
N PRO A 136 6.66 -16.52 22.22
CA PRO A 136 5.22 -16.58 22.44
C PRO A 136 4.87 -16.55 23.93
N GLY A 137 3.89 -15.73 24.30
CA GLY A 137 3.46 -15.56 25.69
C GLY A 137 4.31 -14.62 26.54
N MET A 138 5.39 -14.03 26.00
CA MET A 138 6.19 -13.05 26.72
C MET A 138 5.35 -11.84 27.14
N ALA A 139 5.43 -11.44 28.41
CA ALA A 139 4.75 -10.25 28.90
C ALA A 139 5.41 -8.99 28.31
N LEU A 140 4.57 -8.06 27.85
CA LEU A 140 4.98 -6.81 27.22
C LEU A 140 4.37 -5.62 27.96
N MET A 141 5.07 -4.49 27.92
CA MET A 141 4.52 -3.22 28.38
C MET A 141 4.18 -2.38 27.14
N PRO A 142 2.90 -2.10 26.85
CA PRO A 142 2.53 -1.24 25.75
C PRO A 142 2.98 0.20 26.03
N GLU A 143 3.50 0.86 25.00
CA GLU A 143 3.88 2.26 25.07
C GLU A 143 2.64 3.13 25.35
N GLY A 144 2.69 3.95 26.41
CA GLY A 144 1.56 4.75 26.90
C GLY A 144 0.85 4.19 28.14
N GLN A 145 1.23 3.00 28.64
CA GLN A 145 0.76 2.52 29.94
C GLN A 145 1.65 3.12 31.04
N VAL A 146 1.30 4.33 31.51
CA VAL A 146 1.93 4.93 32.69
C VAL A 146 1.30 4.30 33.92
N ASP A 147 1.98 3.33 34.53
CA ASP A 147 1.59 2.81 35.84
C ASP A 147 1.73 3.94 36.87
N GLN A 148 0.64 4.65 37.17
CA GLN A 148 0.52 5.39 38.42
C GLN A 148 0.45 4.37 39.55
N LYS A 149 1.61 3.97 40.06
CA LYS A 149 1.69 3.35 41.38
C LYS A 149 1.33 4.45 42.40
N PRO A 150 0.22 4.36 43.15
CA PRO A 150 0.00 5.29 44.24
C PRO A 150 1.14 5.08 45.27
N PRO A 151 1.71 6.14 45.85
CA PRO A 151 2.66 5.98 46.94
C PRO A 151 1.94 5.21 48.06
N SER A 152 2.50 4.07 48.44
CA SER A 152 2.01 3.31 49.59
C SER A 152 2.21 4.17 50.84
N SER A 153 1.13 4.77 51.32
CA SER A 153 1.03 5.24 52.70
C SER A 153 0.79 4.04 53.63
N GLY A 154 1.52 4.02 54.75
CA GLY A 154 1.47 3.01 55.80
C GLY A 154 2.89 2.67 56.29
N GLU A 155 3.56 3.53 57.05
CA GLU A 155 3.37 3.75 58.50
C GLU A 155 3.70 2.52 59.35
N GLN A 156 4.81 2.58 60.10
CA GLN A 156 4.96 2.32 61.55
C GLN A 156 6.24 3.10 61.98
N ALA A 157 6.26 4.10 62.87
CA ALA A 157 5.81 4.16 64.25
C ALA A 157 6.41 3.04 65.12
N LYS A 158 7.60 3.27 65.71
CA LYS A 158 7.78 3.63 67.13
C LYS A 158 9.27 3.67 67.49
#